data_AF-A0A9Q0PCR1-F1
#
_entry.id   AF-A0A9Q0PCR1-F1
#
_cell.length_a   1.000
_cell.length_b   1.000
_cell.length_c   1.000
_cell.angle_alpha   90.00
_cell.angle_beta   90.00
_cell.angle_gamma   90.00
#
_symmetry.space_group_name_H-M   'P 1'
#
loop_
_entity.id
_entity.type
_entity.pdbx_description
1 polymer ?
#
loop_
_entity_poly.entity_id
_entity_poly.type
_entity_poly.pdbx_seq_one_letter_code
_entity_poly.pdbx_strand_id
1 'polypeptide(L)'
;MLLQFLLLYLALYVLTIHFRNKIRNLPPCPFPTLPIIGHLHLLKKPLHRSLSKISNRHGPVVLLQLGSRRVLVVSSPLAAEECFTRNDIVFANRPHLLAGKHMGRNYTSLVWAPYGDLWRDLRKIASLEILSSNRLQLLSSIRTEEVKLLIHRLFKNNDDIIDLKSSFFELLLNVMMRMIAGKSYYGKNENEAGVEEGRRFREIVTETFQVSGASAVGDFLHVFAAIGGTEKRLMDLVVLVP
;
A
#
# COMPACT_ATOMS: atom_id res chain seq x y z
N MET A 1 -19.02 -35.70 21.88
CA MET A 1 -18.07 -35.25 22.92
C MET A 1 -17.01 -34.29 22.37
N LEU A 2 -16.12 -34.68 21.43
CA LEU A 2 -15.06 -33.79 20.91
C LEU A 2 -15.57 -32.46 20.35
N LEU A 3 -16.65 -32.47 19.56
CA LEU A 3 -17.26 -31.26 19.02
C LEU A 3 -17.77 -30.30 20.12
N GLN A 4 -18.33 -30.85 21.20
CA GLN A 4 -18.82 -30.05 22.33
C GLN A 4 -17.66 -29.40 23.09
N PHE A 5 -16.56 -30.14 23.30
CA PHE A 5 -15.34 -29.57 23.90
C PHE A 5 -14.73 -28.48 23.02
N LEU A 6 -14.71 -28.67 21.70
CA LEU A 6 -14.22 -27.65 20.76
C LEU A 6 -15.09 -26.38 20.80
N LEU A 7 -16.42 -26.52 20.79
CA LEU A 7 -17.34 -25.38 20.89
C LEU A 7 -17.21 -24.65 22.23
N LEU A 8 -17.05 -25.39 23.33
CA LEU A 8 -16.82 -24.81 24.65
C LEU A 8 -15.49 -24.05 24.71
N TYR A 9 -14.41 -24.64 24.19
CA TYR A 9 -13.11 -23.98 24.09
C TYR A 9 -13.19 -22.68 23.27
N LEU A 10 -13.86 -22.73 22.11
CA LEU A 10 -14.07 -21.56 21.25
C LEU A 10 -14.85 -20.46 21.98
N ALA A 11 -15.93 -20.83 22.68
CA ALA A 11 -16.74 -19.89 23.45
C ALA A 11 -15.93 -19.23 24.58
N LEU A 12 -15.18 -20.02 25.35
CA LEU A 12 -14.32 -19.52 26.43
C LEU A 12 -13.23 -18.60 25.90
N TYR A 13 -12.60 -18.95 24.77
CA TYR A 13 -11.59 -18.12 24.12
C TYR A 13 -12.16 -16.75 23.73
N VAL A 14 -13.29 -16.76 23.01
CA VAL A 14 -13.97 -15.53 22.54
C VAL A 14 -14.38 -14.65 23.72
N LEU A 15 -14.94 -15.25 24.78
CA LEU A 15 -15.38 -14.55 25.98
C LEU A 15 -14.20 -13.95 26.74
N THR A 16 -13.10 -14.72 26.90
CA THR A 16 -11.88 -14.27 27.59
C THR A 16 -11.26 -13.07 26.89
N ILE A 17 -11.18 -13.09 25.55
CA ILE A 17 -10.65 -11.96 24.78
C ILE A 17 -11.54 -10.73 24.94
N HIS A 18 -12.86 -10.90 24.85
CA HIS A 18 -13.81 -9.81 24.99
C HIS A 18 -13.66 -9.12 26.36
N PHE A 19 -13.68 -9.90 27.45
CA PHE A 19 -13.51 -9.35 28.80
C PHE A 19 -12.13 -8.72 28.99
N ARG A 20 -11.05 -9.35 28.51
CA ARG A 20 -9.70 -8.80 28.64
C ARG A 20 -9.55 -7.45 27.94
N ASN A 21 -10.17 -7.28 26.76
CA ASN A 21 -10.12 -6.01 26.03
C ASN A 21 -10.87 -4.91 26.79
N LYS A 22 -12.00 -5.25 27.41
CA LYS A 22 -12.78 -4.34 28.25
C LYS A 22 -12.01 -3.94 29.51
N ILE A 23 -11.39 -4.90 30.21
CA ILE A 23 -10.60 -4.64 31.43
C ILE A 23 -9.40 -3.74 31.13
N ARG A 24 -8.78 -3.88 29.95
CA ARG A 24 -7.63 -3.06 29.52
C ARG A 24 -8.01 -1.70 28.95
N ASN A 25 -9.30 -1.32 28.95
CA ASN A 25 -9.80 -0.07 28.36
C ASN A 25 -9.29 0.15 26.92
N LEU A 26 -9.24 -0.92 26.12
CA LEU A 26 -8.87 -0.81 24.71
C LEU A 26 -10.00 -0.15 23.91
N PRO A 27 -9.70 0.43 22.73
CA PRO A 27 -10.73 0.92 21.82
C PRO A 27 -11.78 -0.14 21.51
N PRO A 28 -13.01 0.26 21.11
CA PRO A 28 -14.05 -0.65 20.68
C PRO A 28 -13.52 -1.72 19.73
N CYS A 29 -13.81 -2.99 20.04
CA CYS A 29 -13.41 -4.15 19.25
C CYS A 29 -14.68 -4.89 18.83
N PRO A 30 -14.92 -5.12 17.53
CA PRO A 30 -16.06 -5.89 17.07
C PRO A 30 -16.10 -7.28 17.70
N PHE A 31 -17.28 -7.75 18.05
CA PHE A 31 -17.48 -9.09 18.58
C PHE A 31 -18.18 -9.97 17.52
N PRO A 32 -17.76 -11.24 17.34
CA PRO A 32 -16.70 -11.96 18.05
C PRO A 32 -15.31 -11.86 17.40
N THR A 33 -14.25 -12.02 18.20
CA THR A 33 -12.88 -12.21 17.70
C THR A 33 -12.59 -13.72 17.59
N LEU A 34 -12.57 -14.24 16.36
CA LEU A 34 -12.36 -15.68 16.13
C LEU A 34 -10.88 -16.08 16.37
N PRO A 35 -10.59 -17.29 16.90
CA PRO A 35 -9.22 -17.77 17.01
C PRO A 35 -8.52 -17.84 15.66
N ILE A 36 -7.20 -17.64 15.66
CA ILE A 36 -6.30 -17.70 14.50
C ILE A 36 -6.56 -16.59 13.48
N ILE A 37 -7.79 -16.43 12.97
CA ILE A 37 -8.14 -15.46 11.91
C ILE A 37 -8.51 -14.07 12.43
N GLY A 38 -8.96 -13.96 13.69
CA GLY A 38 -9.46 -12.71 14.24
C GLY A 38 -10.67 -12.19 13.46
N HIS A 39 -10.56 -10.96 12.95
CA HIS A 39 -11.58 -10.20 12.24
C HIS A 39 -11.38 -10.19 10.72
N LEU A 40 -10.46 -11.01 10.18
CA LEU A 40 -10.28 -11.13 8.73
C LEU A 40 -11.60 -11.49 8.03
N HIS A 41 -12.47 -12.25 8.69
CA HIS A 41 -13.81 -12.61 8.21
C HIS A 41 -14.77 -11.41 7.99
N LEU A 42 -14.48 -10.25 8.61
CA LEU A 42 -15.26 -9.01 8.42
C LEU A 42 -14.80 -8.21 7.20
N LEU A 43 -13.62 -8.50 6.66
CA LEU A 43 -13.02 -7.72 5.58
C LEU A 43 -13.44 -8.27 4.22
N LYS A 44 -14.10 -7.40 3.43
CA LYS A 44 -14.42 -7.66 2.02
C LYS A 44 -13.69 -6.67 1.12
N LYS A 45 -13.46 -7.05 -0.14
CA LYS A 45 -12.95 -6.10 -1.15
C LYS A 45 -14.08 -5.15 -1.61
N PRO A 46 -13.80 -3.86 -1.81
CA PRO A 46 -12.53 -3.18 -1.51
C PRO A 46 -12.38 -2.90 0.01
N LEU A 47 -11.15 -3.03 0.51
CA LEU A 47 -10.83 -3.01 1.95
C LEU A 47 -11.34 -1.74 2.65
N HIS A 48 -11.11 -0.56 2.06
CA HIS A 48 -11.49 0.73 2.65
C HIS A 48 -13.00 0.85 2.90
N ARG A 49 -13.86 0.25 2.04
CA ARG A 49 -15.33 0.27 2.25
C ARG A 49 -15.74 -0.63 3.40
N SER A 50 -15.09 -1.79 3.55
CA SER A 50 -15.34 -2.68 4.68
C SER A 50 -14.91 -2.04 6.00
N LEU A 51 -13.73 -1.41 6.02
CA LEU A 51 -13.24 -0.67 7.20
C LEU A 51 -14.15 0.51 7.55
N SER A 52 -14.62 1.27 6.56
CA SER A 52 -15.59 2.36 6.78
C SER A 52 -16.91 1.85 7.37
N LYS A 53 -17.46 0.73 6.88
CA LYS A 53 -18.67 0.11 7.47
C LYS A 53 -18.46 -0.33 8.91
N ILE A 54 -17.29 -0.86 9.23
CA ILE A 54 -16.92 -1.26 10.59
C ILE A 54 -16.86 -0.03 11.50
N SER A 55 -16.18 1.04 11.06
CA SER A 55 -16.07 2.28 11.82
C SER A 55 -17.44 2.94 12.04
N ASN A 56 -18.29 3.02 11.02
CA ASN A 56 -19.64 3.59 11.16
C ASN A 56 -20.49 2.85 12.21
N ARG A 57 -20.22 1.57 12.45
CA ARG A 57 -20.93 0.76 13.45
C ARG A 57 -20.32 0.83 14.86
N HIS A 58 -18.99 0.92 14.97
CA HIS A 58 -18.28 0.75 16.25
C HIS A 58 -17.58 2.03 16.75
N GLY A 59 -17.59 3.10 15.96
CA GLY A 59 -16.99 4.38 16.29
C GLY A 59 -15.78 4.74 15.41
N PRO A 60 -15.24 5.96 15.59
CA PRO A 60 -14.16 6.50 14.75
C PRO A 60 -12.78 5.89 15.02
N VAL A 61 -12.60 5.19 16.13
CA VAL A 61 -11.35 4.51 16.50
C VAL A 61 -11.70 3.09 16.93
N VAL A 62 -11.34 2.10 16.10
CA VAL A 62 -11.74 0.70 16.28
C VAL A 62 -10.52 -0.20 16.29
N LEU A 63 -10.43 -1.09 17.28
CA LEU A 63 -9.39 -2.10 17.33
C LEU A 63 -9.85 -3.37 16.59
N LEU A 64 -9.07 -3.78 15.61
CA LEU A 64 -9.20 -5.05 14.91
C LEU A 64 -8.02 -5.96 15.24
N GLN A 65 -8.29 -7.25 15.27
CA GLN A 65 -7.30 -8.33 15.27
C GLN A 65 -7.32 -8.95 13.88
N LEU A 66 -6.31 -8.74 13.05
CA LEU A 66 -6.16 -9.37 11.74
C LEU A 66 -5.14 -10.49 11.85
N GLY A 67 -5.64 -11.73 11.99
CA GLY A 67 -4.79 -12.87 12.27
C GLY A 67 -4.00 -12.70 13.57
N SER A 68 -2.67 -12.75 13.49
CA SER A 68 -1.74 -12.50 14.62
C SER A 68 -1.55 -11.02 14.96
N ARG A 69 -1.96 -10.08 14.09
CA ARG A 69 -1.69 -8.64 14.25
C ARG A 69 -2.87 -7.87 14.80
N ARG A 70 -2.59 -6.89 15.67
CA ARG A 70 -3.54 -5.87 16.07
C ARG A 70 -3.45 -4.68 15.13
N VAL A 71 -4.59 -4.18 14.69
CA VAL A 71 -4.72 -3.05 13.76
C VAL A 71 -5.72 -2.06 14.33
N LEU A 72 -5.28 -0.82 14.49
CA LEU A 72 -6.14 0.28 14.88
C LEU A 72 -6.68 0.96 13.61
N VAL A 73 -8.00 1.00 13.46
CA VAL A 73 -8.68 1.71 12.38
C VAL A 73 -9.05 3.09 12.89
N VAL A 74 -8.49 4.13 12.28
CA VAL A 74 -8.78 5.53 12.57
C VAL A 74 -9.59 6.12 11.42
N SER A 75 -10.75 6.71 11.73
CA SER A 75 -11.73 7.19 10.76
C SER A 75 -12.38 8.51 11.18
N SER A 76 -11.68 9.30 11.99
CA SER A 76 -12.04 10.68 12.35
C SER A 76 -10.86 11.61 12.06
N PRO A 77 -11.10 12.82 11.50
CA PRO A 77 -10.05 13.82 11.30
C PRO A 77 -9.30 14.16 12.59
N LEU A 78 -10.02 14.36 13.71
CA LEU A 78 -9.40 14.70 15.01
C LEU A 78 -8.49 13.58 15.52
N ALA A 79 -8.93 12.32 15.39
CA ALA A 79 -8.12 11.17 15.80
C ALA A 79 -6.90 10.97 14.88
N ALA A 80 -7.05 11.23 13.58
CA ALA A 80 -5.93 11.19 12.63
C ALA A 80 -4.91 12.30 12.91
N GLU A 81 -5.39 13.51 13.20
CA GLU A 81 -4.54 14.64 13.61
C GLU A 81 -3.73 14.28 14.85
N GLU A 82 -4.35 13.71 15.88
CA GLU A 82 -3.64 13.28 17.09
C GLU A 82 -2.55 12.22 16.81
N CYS A 83 -2.81 11.29 15.88
CA CYS A 83 -1.83 10.28 15.45
C CYS A 83 -0.65 10.89 14.69
N PHE A 84 -0.91 11.85 13.80
CA PHE A 84 0.09 12.40 12.88
C PHE A 84 0.69 13.74 13.30
N THR A 85 0.33 14.25 14.49
CA THR A 85 0.94 15.45 15.09
C THR A 85 1.54 15.12 16.46
N ARG A 86 0.69 14.95 17.49
CA ARG A 86 1.11 14.74 18.87
C ARG A 86 1.88 13.43 19.08
N ASN A 87 1.54 12.41 18.31
CA ASN A 87 2.12 11.06 18.42
C ASN A 87 2.80 10.60 17.12
N ASP A 88 3.21 11.55 16.27
CA ASP A 88 3.71 11.29 14.93
C ASP A 88 4.86 10.27 14.89
N ILE A 89 5.83 10.37 15.81
CA ILE A 89 6.96 9.44 15.93
C ILE A 89 6.51 8.03 16.33
N VAL A 90 5.54 7.92 17.25
CA VAL A 90 5.00 6.62 17.71
C VAL A 90 4.34 5.87 16.56
N PHE A 91 3.62 6.60 15.70
CA PHE A 91 2.94 6.05 14.53
C PHE A 91 3.78 6.09 13.23
N ALA A 92 5.02 6.57 13.28
CA ALA A 92 5.88 6.68 12.12
C ALA A 92 6.44 5.31 11.65
N ASN A 93 6.45 4.30 12.52
CA ASN A 93 6.97 2.98 12.17
C ASN A 93 6.16 2.26 11.08
N ARG A 94 6.84 1.40 10.32
CA ARG A 94 6.24 0.59 9.26
C ARG A 94 6.06 -0.86 9.72
N PRO A 95 4.91 -1.49 9.41
CA PRO A 95 4.75 -2.91 9.69
C PRO A 95 5.71 -3.74 8.84
N HIS A 96 6.30 -4.78 9.43
CA HIS A 96 7.12 -5.75 8.70
C HIS A 96 6.25 -6.65 7.82
N LEU A 97 5.87 -6.17 6.64
CA LEU A 97 5.13 -6.93 5.64
C LEU A 97 6.10 -7.60 4.66
N LEU A 98 5.70 -8.72 4.06
CA LEU A 98 6.48 -9.42 3.02
C LEU A 98 6.85 -8.48 1.87
N ALA A 99 5.95 -7.55 1.52
CA ALA A 99 6.21 -6.51 0.54
C ALA A 99 7.42 -5.64 0.89
N GLY A 100 7.57 -5.24 2.16
CA GLY A 100 8.71 -4.46 2.62
C GLY A 100 10.01 -5.27 2.68
N LYS A 101 9.93 -6.58 2.95
CA LYS A 101 11.09 -7.48 2.90
C LYS A 101 11.66 -7.59 1.49
N HIS A 102 10.80 -7.85 0.51
CA HIS A 102 11.25 -8.16 -0.85
C HIS A 102 11.38 -6.90 -1.70
N MET A 103 10.31 -6.12 -1.87
CA MET A 103 10.34 -4.89 -2.68
C MET A 103 11.08 -3.74 -1.99
N GLY A 104 11.09 -3.73 -0.66
CA GLY A 104 11.79 -2.70 0.11
C GLY A 104 13.27 -3.00 0.37
N ARG A 105 13.88 -4.00 -0.30
CA ARG A 105 15.26 -4.47 -0.07
C ARG A 105 15.56 -4.67 1.41
N ASN A 106 14.79 -5.57 2.03
CA ASN A 106 14.84 -5.85 3.46
C ASN A 106 14.58 -4.61 4.35
N TYR A 107 13.50 -3.88 4.05
CA TYR A 107 13.06 -2.70 4.82
C TYR A 107 14.09 -1.56 4.85
N THR A 108 14.81 -1.33 3.75
CA THR A 108 15.78 -0.22 3.63
C THR A 108 15.31 0.92 2.73
N SER A 109 14.31 0.68 1.88
CA SER A 109 13.72 1.73 1.04
C SER A 109 12.93 2.77 1.85
N LEU A 110 12.84 4.01 1.35
CA LEU A 110 12.12 5.12 2.01
C LEU A 110 10.66 4.80 2.38
N VAL A 111 9.97 3.98 1.60
CA VAL A 111 8.56 3.61 1.82
C VAL A 111 8.43 2.60 2.97
N TRP A 112 9.38 1.68 3.11
CA TRP A 112 9.30 0.50 3.98
C TRP A 112 10.21 0.53 5.20
N ALA A 113 11.21 1.41 5.24
CA ALA A 113 12.12 1.51 6.36
C ALA A 113 11.38 1.89 7.66
N PRO A 114 11.70 1.23 8.79
CA PRO A 114 11.19 1.65 10.09
C PRO A 114 11.72 3.03 10.43
N TYR A 115 11.04 3.72 11.35
CA TYR A 115 11.49 5.03 11.78
C TYR A 115 12.83 4.92 12.51
N GLY A 116 13.80 5.71 12.08
CA GLY A 116 15.18 5.70 12.58
C GLY A 116 16.06 6.54 11.66
N ASP A 117 17.38 6.52 11.92
CA ASP A 117 18.33 7.40 11.23
C ASP A 117 18.31 7.20 9.71
N LEU A 118 18.34 5.94 9.25
CA LEU A 118 18.24 5.62 7.82
C LEU A 118 17.01 6.26 7.15
N TRP A 119 15.83 6.11 7.77
CA TRP A 119 14.60 6.66 7.21
C TRP A 119 14.63 8.19 7.21
N ARG A 120 15.15 8.81 8.29
CA ARG A 120 15.28 10.27 8.40
C ARG A 120 16.21 10.85 7.34
N ASP A 121 17.35 10.21 7.09
CA ASP A 121 18.32 10.61 6.07
C ASP A 121 17.74 10.47 4.66
N LEU A 122 17.12 9.33 4.35
CA LEU A 122 16.42 9.14 3.06
C LEU A 122 15.31 10.18 2.87
N ARG A 123 14.53 10.47 3.91
CA ARG A 123 13.44 11.46 3.85
C ARG A 123 13.98 12.87 3.65
N LYS A 124 15.09 13.21 4.29
CA LYS A 124 15.78 14.49 4.14
C LYS A 124 16.29 14.68 2.72
N ILE A 125 17.01 13.70 2.17
CA ILE A 125 17.50 13.74 0.77
C ILE A 125 16.33 13.87 -0.19
N ALA A 126 15.30 13.04 -0.05
CA ALA A 126 14.14 13.09 -0.94
C ALA A 126 13.44 14.47 -0.92
N SER A 127 13.30 15.08 0.26
CA SER A 127 12.58 16.35 0.41
C SER A 127 13.42 17.57 -0.04
N LEU A 128 14.72 17.56 0.22
CA LEU A 128 15.60 18.70 -0.06
C LEU A 128 16.17 18.68 -1.49
N GLU A 129 16.50 17.50 -2.01
CA GLU A 129 17.23 17.38 -3.28
C GLU A 129 16.35 16.99 -4.46
N ILE A 130 15.40 16.08 -4.22
CA ILE A 130 14.59 15.47 -5.29
C ILE A 130 13.26 16.21 -5.45
N LEU A 131 12.57 16.49 -4.35
CA LEU A 131 11.21 17.04 -4.32
C LEU A 131 11.14 18.48 -3.82
N SER A 132 12.27 19.19 -3.75
CA SER A 132 12.27 20.60 -3.35
C SER A 132 11.61 21.48 -4.39
N SER A 133 11.03 22.60 -3.95
CA SER A 133 10.36 23.57 -4.84
C SER A 133 11.27 24.03 -5.97
N ASN A 134 12.55 24.27 -5.69
CA ASN A 134 13.54 24.65 -6.70
C ASN A 134 13.75 23.54 -7.74
N ARG A 135 13.94 22.27 -7.30
CA ARG A 135 14.07 21.13 -8.22
C ARG A 135 12.84 20.95 -9.09
N LEU A 136 11.64 21.08 -8.50
CA LEU A 136 10.36 20.95 -9.21
C LEU A 136 10.12 22.08 -10.22
N GLN A 137 10.62 23.28 -9.94
CA GLN A 137 10.56 24.44 -10.84
C GLN A 137 11.55 24.28 -12.00
N LEU A 138 12.78 23.85 -11.73
CA LEU A 138 13.79 23.57 -12.74
C LEU A 138 13.29 22.53 -13.76
N LEU A 139 12.58 21.50 -13.30
CA LEU A 139 12.03 20.42 -14.13
C LEU A 139 10.58 20.68 -14.59
N SER A 140 10.07 21.91 -14.46
CA SER A 140 8.68 22.24 -14.81
C SER A 140 8.38 22.15 -16.31
N SER A 141 9.39 22.38 -17.16
CA SER A 141 9.28 22.26 -18.61
C SER A 141 8.89 20.84 -19.03
N ILE A 142 9.47 19.82 -18.39
CA ILE A 142 9.18 18.40 -18.65
C ILE A 142 7.68 18.12 -18.53
N ARG A 143 7.06 18.55 -17.42
CA ARG A 143 5.62 18.35 -17.20
C ARG A 143 4.79 19.08 -18.26
N THR A 144 5.19 20.29 -18.60
CA THR A 144 4.50 21.12 -19.60
C THR A 144 4.56 20.49 -20.98
N GLU A 145 5.73 19.96 -21.36
CA GLU A 145 5.95 19.29 -22.64
C GLU A 145 5.15 17.99 -22.75
N GLU A 146 5.20 17.11 -21.74
CA GLU A 146 4.46 15.85 -21.76
C GLU A 146 2.95 16.07 -21.81
N VAL A 147 2.43 17.08 -21.09
CA VAL A 147 1.01 17.47 -21.17
C VAL A 147 0.66 17.98 -22.57
N LYS A 148 1.51 18.82 -23.18
CA LYS A 148 1.30 19.30 -24.56
C LYS A 148 1.30 18.15 -25.56
N LEU A 149 2.17 17.15 -25.39
CA LEU A 149 2.23 15.96 -26.24
C LEU A 149 0.97 15.10 -26.11
N LEU A 150 0.48 14.90 -24.87
CA LEU A 150 -0.78 14.21 -24.65
C LEU A 150 -1.93 14.96 -25.33
N ILE A 151 -2.05 16.27 -25.11
CA ILE A 151 -3.09 17.10 -25.73
C ILE A 151 -3.05 16.98 -27.26
N HIS A 152 -1.89 17.12 -27.89
CA HIS A 152 -1.75 16.95 -29.34
C HIS A 152 -2.18 15.56 -29.82
N ARG A 153 -1.87 14.50 -29.05
CA ARG A 153 -2.28 13.13 -29.38
C ARG A 153 -3.81 12.98 -29.32
N LEU A 154 -4.44 13.56 -28.29
CA LEU A 154 -5.90 13.55 -28.14
C LEU A 154 -6.59 14.30 -29.28
N PHE A 155 -6.07 15.47 -29.69
CA PHE A 155 -6.65 16.25 -30.79
C PHE A 155 -6.41 15.65 -32.19
N LYS A 156 -5.37 14.84 -32.38
CA LYS A 156 -5.09 14.20 -33.68
C LYS A 156 -6.02 13.01 -33.94
N ASN A 157 -6.51 12.36 -32.89
CA ASN A 157 -7.39 11.21 -33.01
C ASN A 157 -8.84 11.71 -33.17
N ASN A 158 -9.25 12.04 -34.40
CA ASN A 158 -10.60 12.48 -34.72
C ASN A 158 -11.61 11.33 -34.50
N ASP A 159 -12.42 11.44 -33.45
CA ASP A 159 -13.58 10.59 -33.12
C ASP A 159 -13.31 9.14 -32.66
N ASP A 160 -12.06 8.78 -32.37
CA ASP A 160 -11.75 7.48 -31.77
C ASP A 160 -12.04 7.43 -30.26
N ILE A 161 -12.49 6.27 -29.78
CA ILE A 161 -12.62 6.00 -28.33
C ILE A 161 -11.22 5.93 -27.72
N ILE A 162 -10.90 6.86 -26.83
CA ILE A 162 -9.57 6.95 -26.19
C ILE A 162 -9.62 6.39 -24.77
N ASP A 163 -8.70 5.48 -24.44
CA ASP A 163 -8.46 5.04 -23.07
C ASP A 163 -7.63 6.09 -22.29
N LEU A 164 -8.32 6.97 -21.57
CA LEU A 164 -7.70 7.98 -20.71
C LEU A 164 -6.88 7.37 -19.57
N LYS A 165 -7.22 6.17 -19.10
CA LYS A 165 -6.46 5.52 -18.01
C LYS A 165 -5.05 5.18 -18.48
N SER A 166 -4.93 4.57 -19.64
CA SER A 166 -3.62 4.29 -20.25
C SER A 166 -2.88 5.58 -20.58
N SER A 167 -3.59 6.56 -21.16
CA SER A 167 -3.00 7.85 -21.53
C SER A 167 -2.41 8.63 -20.35
N PHE A 168 -3.12 8.68 -19.22
CA PHE A 168 -2.59 9.32 -18.00
C PHE A 168 -1.48 8.51 -17.33
N PHE A 169 -1.54 7.17 -17.41
CA PHE A 169 -0.45 6.34 -16.90
C PHE A 169 0.85 6.61 -17.68
N GLU A 170 0.78 6.64 -19.02
CA GLU A 170 1.92 6.98 -19.88
C GLU A 170 2.46 8.39 -19.59
N LEU A 171 1.57 9.38 -19.45
CA LEU A 171 1.94 10.75 -19.07
C LEU A 171 2.74 10.76 -17.77
N LEU A 172 2.21 10.16 -16.70
CA LEU A 172 2.87 10.14 -15.40
C LEU A 172 4.22 9.42 -15.47
N LEU A 173 4.28 8.31 -16.19
CA LEU A 173 5.50 7.53 -16.35
C LEU A 173 6.58 8.32 -17.11
N ASN A 174 6.25 8.93 -18.25
CA ASN A 174 7.18 9.78 -18.99
C ASN A 174 7.67 10.95 -18.15
N VAL A 175 6.78 11.63 -17.42
CA VAL A 175 7.16 12.72 -16.51
C VAL A 175 8.17 12.23 -15.48
N MET A 176 7.87 11.12 -14.78
CA MET A 176 8.78 10.58 -13.75
C MET A 176 10.12 10.16 -14.35
N MET A 177 10.13 9.44 -15.47
CA MET A 177 11.36 8.94 -16.08
C MET A 177 12.21 10.04 -16.68
N ARG A 178 11.60 11.07 -17.27
CA ARG A 178 12.35 12.24 -17.73
C ARG A 178 12.91 13.04 -16.55
N MET A 179 12.20 13.12 -15.44
CA MET A 179 12.70 13.78 -14.23
C MET A 179 13.83 12.99 -13.52
N ILE A 180 13.80 11.65 -13.57
CA ILE A 180 14.76 10.78 -12.86
C ILE A 180 15.96 10.41 -13.75
N ALA A 181 15.70 9.95 -14.97
CA ALA A 181 16.68 9.36 -15.88
C ALA A 181 16.94 10.21 -17.13
N GLY A 182 16.21 11.32 -17.33
CA GLY A 182 16.33 12.16 -18.52
C GLY A 182 15.77 11.54 -19.79
N LYS A 183 14.99 10.44 -19.70
CA LYS A 183 14.46 9.68 -20.84
C LYS A 183 12.94 9.49 -20.76
N SER A 184 12.27 9.46 -21.90
CA SER A 184 10.86 9.01 -22.03
C SER A 184 10.78 7.54 -22.43
N TYR A 185 9.64 6.89 -22.16
CA TYR A 185 9.33 5.50 -22.57
C TYR A 185 8.16 5.41 -23.58
N TYR A 186 7.55 6.53 -23.90
CA TYR A 186 6.41 6.59 -24.82
C TYR A 186 6.52 7.84 -25.70
N GLY A 187 6.78 7.66 -27.01
CA GLY A 187 6.90 8.76 -27.97
C GLY A 187 7.10 8.30 -29.42
N LYS A 188 6.86 9.19 -30.39
CA LYS A 188 6.95 8.90 -31.84
C LYS A 188 8.35 8.54 -32.35
N ASN A 189 9.40 8.83 -31.59
CA ASN A 189 10.80 8.64 -31.99
C ASN A 189 11.47 7.48 -31.24
N GLU A 190 10.69 6.62 -30.57
CA GLU A 190 11.24 5.49 -29.84
C GLU A 190 11.22 4.25 -30.71
N ASN A 191 12.39 3.62 -30.83
CA ASN A 191 12.56 2.35 -31.53
C ASN A 191 11.72 1.26 -30.82
N GLU A 192 11.41 0.15 -31.50
CA GLU A 192 10.61 -0.96 -30.93
C GLU A 192 11.08 -1.41 -29.54
N ALA A 193 12.40 -1.35 -29.28
CA ALA A 193 13.00 -1.65 -27.99
C ALA A 193 12.55 -0.72 -26.84
N GLY A 194 12.36 0.58 -27.10
CA GLY A 194 11.92 1.55 -26.08
C GLY A 194 10.45 1.38 -25.70
N VAL A 195 9.60 1.09 -26.69
CA VAL A 195 8.18 0.78 -26.49
C VAL A 195 8.01 -0.49 -25.66
N GLU A 196 8.81 -1.52 -25.94
CA GLU A 196 8.79 -2.76 -25.19
C GLU A 196 9.29 -2.58 -23.75
N GLU A 197 10.33 -1.77 -23.53
CA GLU A 197 10.79 -1.40 -22.19
C GLU A 197 9.70 -0.68 -21.39
N GLY A 198 9.01 0.29 -22.00
CA GLY A 198 7.88 0.98 -21.39
C GLY A 198 6.76 0.02 -21.01
N ARG A 199 6.35 -0.88 -21.91
CA ARG A 199 5.34 -1.92 -21.66
C ARG A 199 5.73 -2.80 -20.47
N ARG A 200 6.97 -3.29 -20.44
CA ARG A 200 7.49 -4.12 -19.36
C ARG A 200 7.50 -3.34 -18.03
N PHE A 201 7.91 -2.09 -18.03
CA PHE A 201 7.89 -1.25 -16.83
C PHE A 201 6.46 -1.06 -16.31
N ARG A 202 5.50 -0.79 -17.19
CA ARG A 202 4.07 -0.69 -16.85
C ARG A 202 3.54 -1.96 -16.20
N GLU A 203 3.94 -3.12 -16.72
CA GLU A 203 3.57 -4.43 -16.16
C GLU A 203 4.15 -4.62 -14.75
N ILE A 204 5.45 -4.35 -14.57
CA ILE A 204 6.12 -4.41 -13.26
C ILE A 204 5.43 -3.48 -12.26
N VAL A 205 5.13 -2.22 -12.63
CA VAL A 205 4.45 -1.27 -11.75
C VAL A 205 3.05 -1.75 -11.40
N THR A 206 2.28 -2.20 -12.39
CA THR A 206 0.91 -2.70 -12.18
C THR A 206 0.90 -3.90 -11.25
N GLU A 207 1.80 -4.86 -11.48
CA GLU A 207 1.91 -6.05 -10.64
C GLU A 207 2.40 -5.71 -9.24
N THR A 208 3.39 -4.80 -9.11
CA THR A 208 3.86 -4.27 -7.83
C THR A 208 2.71 -3.70 -7.01
N PHE A 209 1.83 -2.89 -7.59
CA PHE A 209 0.66 -2.35 -6.88
C PHE A 209 -0.37 -3.43 -6.51
N GLN A 210 -0.58 -4.41 -7.38
CA GLN A 210 -1.51 -5.51 -7.09
C GLN A 210 -1.01 -6.40 -5.95
N VAL A 211 0.28 -6.72 -5.93
CA VAL A 211 0.89 -7.64 -4.96
C VAL A 211 1.16 -6.93 -3.63
N SER A 212 1.60 -5.66 -3.64
CA SER A 212 1.76 -4.85 -2.41
C SER A 212 0.44 -4.50 -1.74
N GLY A 213 -0.60 -4.22 -2.54
CA GLY A 213 -1.94 -3.87 -2.05
C GLY A 213 -2.79 -5.08 -1.69
N ALA A 214 -2.46 -6.27 -2.20
CA ALA A 214 -3.03 -7.51 -1.71
C ALA A 214 -2.48 -7.76 -0.31
N SER A 215 -3.35 -7.64 0.69
CA SER A 215 -3.11 -8.18 2.03
C SER A 215 -2.68 -9.64 1.90
N ALA A 216 -1.38 -9.92 1.93
CA ALA A 216 -0.90 -11.29 1.82
C ALA A 216 -1.45 -12.04 3.02
N VAL A 217 -2.12 -13.17 2.79
CA VAL A 217 -2.65 -13.98 3.89
C VAL A 217 -1.53 -14.33 4.88
N GLY A 218 -0.30 -14.49 4.41
CA GLY A 218 0.89 -14.70 5.22
C GLY A 218 1.31 -13.53 6.13
N ASP A 219 0.96 -12.29 5.80
CA ASP A 219 1.27 -11.13 6.66
C ASP A 219 0.45 -11.15 7.97
N PHE A 220 -0.72 -11.80 7.93
CA PHE A 220 -1.66 -11.89 9.06
C PHE A 220 -1.71 -13.30 9.66
N LEU A 221 -1.58 -14.34 8.85
CA LEU A 221 -1.70 -15.74 9.26
C LEU A 221 -0.39 -16.48 8.99
N HIS A 222 0.53 -16.46 9.95
CA HIS A 222 1.84 -17.08 9.80
C HIS A 222 1.74 -18.60 9.50
N VAL A 223 0.75 -19.29 10.08
CA VAL A 223 0.51 -20.73 9.85
C VAL A 223 0.10 -21.03 8.40
N PHE A 224 -0.46 -20.06 7.69
CA PHE A 224 -0.90 -20.19 6.30
C PHE A 224 -0.02 -19.40 5.32
N ALA A 225 1.14 -18.90 5.77
CA ALA A 225 2.04 -18.08 4.96
C ALA A 225 2.51 -18.81 3.69
N ALA A 226 2.71 -20.13 3.76
CA ALA A 226 3.14 -20.95 2.63
C ALA A 226 2.05 -21.21 1.57
N ILE A 227 0.77 -20.95 1.87
CA ILE A 227 -0.35 -21.35 1.00
C ILE A 227 -0.70 -20.27 -0.04
N GLY A 228 -0.24 -19.02 0.17
CA GLY A 228 -0.75 -17.87 -0.57
C GLY A 228 -0.03 -17.50 -1.87
N GLY A 229 1.10 -18.13 -2.23
CA GLY A 229 1.89 -17.84 -3.45
C GLY A 229 2.39 -16.39 -3.62
N THR A 230 2.01 -15.49 -2.71
CA THR A 230 2.23 -14.04 -2.81
C THR A 230 3.70 -13.70 -2.59
N GLU A 231 4.37 -14.44 -1.71
CA GLU A 231 5.81 -14.28 -1.50
C GLU A 231 6.63 -14.64 -2.75
N LYS A 232 6.27 -15.71 -3.46
CA LYS A 232 6.95 -16.09 -4.71
C LYS A 232 6.81 -14.99 -5.76
N ARG A 233 5.59 -14.46 -5.96
CA ARG A 233 5.36 -13.34 -6.88
C ARG A 233 6.11 -12.07 -6.50
N LEU A 234 6.23 -11.78 -5.21
CA LEU A 234 7.06 -10.66 -4.72
C LEU A 234 8.55 -10.87 -5.06
N MET A 235 9.06 -12.08 -4.89
CA MET A 235 10.44 -12.41 -5.25
C MET A 235 10.66 -12.29 -6.76
N ASP A 236 9.75 -12.82 -7.57
CA ASP A 236 9.84 -12.76 -9.04
C ASP A 236 9.90 -11.30 -9.53
N LEU A 237 9.13 -10.39 -8.93
CA LEU A 237 9.18 -8.96 -9.23
C LEU A 237 10.52 -8.30 -8.88
N VAL A 238 11.14 -8.69 -7.77
CA VAL A 238 12.43 -8.13 -7.34
C VAL A 238 13.55 -8.54 -8.28
N VAL A 239 13.51 -9.76 -8.85
CA VAL A 239 14.50 -10.23 -9.82
C VAL A 239 14.41 -9.47 -11.16
N LEU A 240 13.24 -8.89 -11.48
CA LEU A 240 13.02 -8.15 -12.72
C LEU A 240 13.48 -6.68 -12.66
N VAL A 241 13.80 -6.16 -11.46
CA VAL A 241 14.34 -4.81 -11.26
C VAL A 241 15.87 -4.92 -11.13
N PRO A 242 16.65 -4.48 -12.14
CA PRO A 242 18.11 -4.57 -12.11
C PRO A 242 18.77 -3.79 -10.96
#